data_AF-A0A8T5L7H6-F1
#
_entry.id   AF-A0A8T5L7H6-F1
#
_cell.length_a   1.000
_cell.length_b   1.000
_cell.length_c   1.000
_cell.angle_alpha   90.00
_cell.angle_beta   90.00
_cell.angle_gamma   90.00
#
_symmetry.space_group_name_H-M   'P 1'
#
loop_
_entity.id
_entity.type
_entity.pdbx_description
1 polymer ?
#
loop_
_entity_poly.entity_id
_entity_poly.type
_entity_poly.pdbx_seq_one_letter_code
_entity_poly.pdbx_strand_id
1 'polypeptide(L)'
;MAKRELYDVSDEEFAYFLNAAHGELGRENMPYIFVGGTAVQLQCAKRLCDIHGVDISTLASEPKLQSKDVLRLQDHIRATDDVDLALASSVYEQGSSSPTQESNGTVSERDVLFYNRVGRVLDGLQREAISPSEEHILDYRIHRRGVKRPVFQVYVDGEGGDEQLIAMNLSRQPSDLKSLEDVHYDEFVERGETLAIPYNPDFNINARVISPTDLLAAKTAKFRAKDTMDLHSLADLMRANGEEVDVEGMRRILGPEYEHNLQRFISIMNAEHQ
;
A
#
# COMPACT_ATOMS: atom_id res chain seq x y z
N MET A 1 -14.40 -21.44 -4.82
CA MET A 1 -13.64 -20.39 -4.11
C MET A 1 -14.40 -19.10 -4.33
N ALA A 2 -14.78 -18.39 -3.26
CA ALA A 2 -15.35 -17.05 -3.40
C ALA A 2 -14.32 -16.15 -4.12
N LYS A 3 -14.80 -15.28 -5.01
CA LYS A 3 -13.97 -14.27 -5.67
C LYS A 3 -13.43 -13.34 -4.58
N ARG A 4 -12.13 -13.05 -4.59
CA ARG A 4 -11.59 -12.03 -3.68
C ARG A 4 -12.18 -10.69 -4.06
N GLU A 5 -12.60 -9.93 -3.06
CA GLU A 5 -13.04 -8.57 -3.25
C GLU A 5 -11.87 -7.70 -3.68
N LEU A 6 -12.20 -6.70 -4.48
CA LEU A 6 -11.27 -5.72 -4.99
C LEU A 6 -11.71 -4.39 -4.43
N TYR A 7 -10.74 -3.62 -3.99
CA TYR A 7 -10.95 -2.27 -3.49
C TYR A 7 -9.85 -1.34 -4.00
N ASP A 8 -10.17 -0.06 -4.10
CA ASP A 8 -9.23 0.99 -4.42
C ASP A 8 -9.42 2.22 -3.53
N VAL A 9 -8.47 3.15 -3.58
CA VAL A 9 -8.45 4.31 -2.68
C VAL A 9 -9.60 5.30 -2.88
N SER A 10 -10.47 5.12 -3.89
CA SER A 10 -11.74 5.86 -3.97
C SER A 10 -12.85 5.25 -3.10
N ASP A 11 -12.77 3.97 -2.75
CA ASP A 11 -13.71 3.32 -1.86
C ASP A 11 -13.54 3.92 -0.45
N GLU A 12 -14.61 4.48 0.08
CA GLU A 12 -14.59 5.30 1.30
C GLU A 12 -14.16 4.49 2.51
N GLU A 13 -14.69 3.30 2.64
CA GLU A 13 -14.42 2.37 3.71
C GLU A 13 -13.00 1.78 3.62
N PHE A 14 -12.44 1.67 2.43
CA PHE A 14 -11.03 1.30 2.25
C PHE A 14 -10.09 2.47 2.61
N ALA A 15 -10.40 3.68 2.13
CA ALA A 15 -9.65 4.90 2.44
C ALA A 15 -9.60 5.16 3.96
N TYR A 16 -10.74 5.03 4.65
CA TYR A 16 -10.82 5.16 6.09
C TYR A 16 -10.06 4.05 6.82
N PHE A 17 -10.13 2.80 6.33
CA PHE A 17 -9.35 1.67 6.88
C PHE A 17 -7.84 1.95 6.84
N LEU A 18 -7.32 2.45 5.72
CA LEU A 18 -5.89 2.77 5.58
C LEU A 18 -5.45 3.87 6.57
N ASN A 19 -6.26 4.92 6.71
CA ASN A 19 -5.97 6.01 7.65
C ASN A 19 -6.05 5.54 9.11
N ALA A 20 -7.03 4.68 9.44
CA ALA A 20 -7.14 4.05 10.76
C ALA A 20 -5.92 3.18 11.06
N ALA A 21 -5.52 2.31 10.12
CA ALA A 21 -4.32 1.48 10.22
C ALA A 21 -3.07 2.35 10.45
N HIS A 22 -2.93 3.46 9.72
CA HIS A 22 -1.84 4.40 9.91
C HIS A 22 -1.82 4.98 11.33
N GLY A 23 -2.99 5.41 11.83
CA GLY A 23 -3.14 5.98 13.17
C GLY A 23 -2.83 5.00 14.30
N GLU A 24 -3.29 3.75 14.20
CA GLU A 24 -3.02 2.71 15.22
C GLU A 24 -1.54 2.33 15.26
N LEU A 25 -0.94 2.07 14.08
CA LEU A 25 0.48 1.72 13.97
C LEU A 25 1.38 2.88 14.44
N GLY A 26 1.02 4.12 14.11
CA GLY A 26 1.73 5.32 14.53
C GLY A 26 1.65 5.55 16.04
N ARG A 27 0.47 5.36 16.66
CA ARG A 27 0.27 5.53 18.11
C ARG A 27 1.17 4.60 18.93
N GLU A 28 1.37 3.38 18.44
CA GLU A 28 2.22 2.37 19.06
C GLU A 28 3.70 2.48 18.66
N ASN A 29 4.06 3.56 17.94
CA ASN A 29 5.41 3.81 17.41
C ASN A 29 5.97 2.61 16.65
N MET A 30 5.11 1.90 15.90
CA MET A 30 5.54 0.76 15.11
C MET A 30 6.17 1.27 13.81
N PRO A 31 7.45 0.95 13.49
CA PRO A 31 8.02 1.32 12.21
C PRO A 31 7.46 0.41 11.11
N TYR A 32 6.74 1.00 10.17
CA TYR A 32 6.13 0.29 9.03
C TYR A 32 6.11 1.17 7.78
N ILE A 33 5.83 0.53 6.64
CA ILE A 33 5.42 1.18 5.40
C ILE A 33 4.37 0.29 4.71
N PHE A 34 3.39 0.91 4.06
CA PHE A 34 2.58 0.23 3.04
C PHE A 34 3.43 0.00 1.78
N VAL A 35 3.25 -1.17 1.16
CA VAL A 35 3.91 -1.56 -0.08
C VAL A 35 2.90 -2.17 -1.06
N GLY A 36 3.38 -2.73 -2.17
CA GLY A 36 2.57 -3.51 -3.09
C GLY A 36 1.54 -2.67 -3.85
N GLY A 37 0.37 -3.23 -4.11
CA GLY A 37 -0.70 -2.55 -4.86
C GLY A 37 -1.20 -1.29 -4.16
N THR A 38 -1.44 -1.37 -2.84
CA THR A 38 -1.89 -0.23 -2.03
C THR A 38 -0.93 0.96 -2.12
N ALA A 39 0.38 0.72 -2.02
CA ALA A 39 1.36 1.81 -2.12
C ALA A 39 1.35 2.49 -3.50
N VAL A 40 1.18 1.73 -4.58
CA VAL A 40 1.04 2.29 -5.93
C VAL A 40 -0.19 3.17 -6.01
N GLN A 41 -1.34 2.68 -5.55
CA GLN A 41 -2.59 3.45 -5.56
C GLN A 41 -2.44 4.77 -4.80
N LEU A 42 -1.85 4.75 -3.60
CA LEU A 42 -1.62 5.94 -2.78
C LEU A 42 -0.66 6.94 -3.47
N GLN A 43 0.45 6.45 -4.03
CA GLN A 43 1.43 7.30 -4.72
C GLN A 43 0.84 7.93 -6.00
N CYS A 44 0.03 7.18 -6.76
CA CYS A 44 -0.67 7.69 -7.94
C CYS A 44 -1.76 8.70 -7.55
N ALA A 45 -2.60 8.37 -6.57
CA ALA A 45 -3.68 9.24 -6.11
C ALA A 45 -3.15 10.58 -5.59
N LYS A 46 -2.07 10.57 -4.81
CA LYS A 46 -1.41 11.81 -4.35
C LYS A 46 -1.04 12.73 -5.51
N ARG A 47 -0.38 12.18 -6.53
CA ARG A 47 0.08 12.96 -7.69
C ARG A 47 -1.08 13.46 -8.54
N LEU A 48 -2.12 12.65 -8.74
CA LEU A 48 -3.33 13.10 -9.44
C LEU A 48 -3.98 14.27 -8.70
N CYS A 49 -4.11 14.18 -7.38
CA CYS A 49 -4.64 15.28 -6.58
C CYS A 49 -3.78 16.54 -6.72
N ASP A 50 -2.45 16.40 -6.70
CA ASP A 50 -1.51 17.53 -6.84
C ASP A 50 -1.56 18.19 -8.22
N ILE A 51 -1.54 17.39 -9.28
CA ILE A 51 -1.56 17.86 -10.68
C ILE A 51 -2.85 18.63 -10.97
N HIS A 52 -3.98 18.14 -10.45
CA HIS A 52 -5.30 18.66 -10.77
C HIS A 52 -5.86 19.63 -9.71
N GLY A 53 -5.24 19.71 -8.53
CA GLY A 53 -5.69 20.57 -7.44
C GLY A 53 -7.05 20.19 -6.87
N VAL A 54 -7.40 18.90 -6.88
CA VAL A 54 -8.68 18.35 -6.41
C VAL A 54 -8.46 17.16 -5.49
N ASP A 55 -9.50 16.77 -4.76
CA ASP A 55 -9.49 15.60 -3.87
C ASP A 55 -9.91 14.29 -4.59
N ILE A 56 -9.66 13.15 -3.94
CA ILE A 56 -10.02 11.82 -4.49
C ILE A 56 -11.52 11.71 -4.78
N SER A 57 -12.40 12.22 -3.91
CA SER A 57 -13.84 12.12 -4.10
C SER A 57 -14.30 12.83 -5.37
N THR A 58 -13.69 13.98 -5.67
CA THR A 58 -13.90 14.74 -6.91
C THR A 58 -13.35 13.97 -8.11
N LEU A 59 -12.14 13.40 -8.01
CA LEU A 59 -11.54 12.55 -9.07
C LEU A 59 -12.38 11.31 -9.40
N ALA A 60 -13.07 10.75 -8.41
CA ALA A 60 -13.90 9.55 -8.56
C ALA A 60 -15.30 9.87 -9.14
N SER A 61 -15.87 11.03 -8.78
CA SER A 61 -17.26 11.40 -9.12
C SER A 61 -17.38 12.30 -10.37
N GLU A 62 -16.36 13.10 -10.69
CA GLU A 62 -16.38 14.07 -11.79
C GLU A 62 -15.43 13.68 -12.94
N PRO A 63 -15.89 12.88 -13.92
CA PRO A 63 -15.06 12.48 -15.05
C PRO A 63 -14.73 13.64 -16.02
N LYS A 64 -15.01 14.90 -15.69
CA LYS A 64 -14.71 16.09 -16.49
C LYS A 64 -14.28 17.23 -15.59
N LEU A 65 -13.01 17.22 -15.20
CA LEU A 65 -12.38 18.41 -14.64
C LEU A 65 -12.17 19.42 -15.76
N GLN A 66 -12.77 20.61 -15.66
CA GLN A 66 -12.67 21.88 -16.43
C GLN A 66 -11.95 21.93 -17.83
N SER A 67 -10.91 21.16 -18.11
CA SER A 67 -10.40 20.82 -19.44
C SER A 67 -11.27 19.75 -20.13
N LYS A 68 -11.13 19.61 -21.45
CA LYS A 68 -11.92 18.66 -22.26
C LYS A 68 -11.53 17.19 -22.06
N ASP A 69 -10.62 16.89 -21.15
CA ASP A 69 -10.06 15.57 -20.95
C ASP A 69 -10.82 14.84 -19.84
N VAL A 70 -11.19 13.59 -20.12
CA VAL A 70 -11.85 12.73 -19.14
C VAL A 70 -10.78 12.18 -18.23
N LEU A 71 -10.72 12.64 -16.99
CA LEU A 71 -9.86 12.08 -15.96
C LEU A 71 -10.67 11.10 -15.11
N ARG A 72 -10.28 9.84 -15.10
CA ARG A 72 -10.87 8.83 -14.21
C ARG A 72 -9.75 8.24 -13.39
N LEU A 73 -9.91 8.25 -12.07
CA LEU A 73 -8.93 7.67 -11.16
C LEU A 73 -8.59 6.22 -11.55
N GLN A 74 -9.59 5.44 -11.96
CA GLN A 74 -9.47 4.03 -12.34
C GLN A 74 -8.66 3.80 -13.64
N ASP A 75 -8.41 4.84 -14.44
CA ASP A 75 -7.53 4.75 -15.60
C ASP A 75 -6.04 4.78 -15.18
N HIS A 76 -5.74 5.20 -13.96
CA HIS A 76 -4.38 5.37 -13.42
C HIS A 76 -4.07 4.46 -12.22
N ILE A 77 -5.09 3.90 -11.60
CA ILE A 77 -4.92 2.98 -10.46
C ILE A 77 -5.60 1.65 -10.75
N ARG A 78 -5.00 0.59 -10.23
CA ARG A 78 -5.57 -0.75 -10.30
C ARG A 78 -6.00 -1.18 -8.91
N ALA A 79 -7.26 -1.60 -8.79
CA ALA A 79 -7.80 -2.17 -7.55
C ALA A 79 -6.95 -3.35 -7.03
N THR A 80 -6.93 -3.53 -5.71
CA THR A 80 -6.14 -4.52 -4.97
C THR A 80 -7.05 -5.42 -4.15
N ASP A 81 -6.59 -6.66 -3.88
CA ASP A 81 -7.32 -7.66 -3.10
C ASP A 81 -6.73 -7.89 -1.69
N ASP A 82 -5.66 -7.16 -1.37
CA ASP A 82 -5.01 -7.13 -0.08
C ASP A 82 -4.27 -5.79 0.16
N VAL A 83 -3.95 -5.55 1.43
CA VAL A 83 -3.06 -4.49 1.91
C VAL A 83 -1.74 -5.14 2.33
N ASP A 84 -0.64 -4.82 1.66
CA ASP A 84 0.68 -5.31 2.04
C ASP A 84 1.40 -4.33 2.97
N LEU A 85 1.81 -4.82 4.14
CA LEU A 85 2.54 -4.05 5.14
C LEU A 85 3.95 -4.63 5.34
N ALA A 86 4.96 -3.77 5.17
CA ALA A 86 6.33 -4.03 5.60
C ALA A 86 6.55 -3.42 6.99
N LEU A 87 7.09 -4.22 7.91
CA LEU A 87 7.43 -3.85 9.29
C LEU A 87 8.94 -4.00 9.53
N ALA A 88 9.59 -3.04 10.19
CA ALA A 88 11.03 -3.08 10.42
C ALA A 88 11.47 -4.30 11.26
N SER A 89 12.69 -4.79 11.04
CA SER A 89 13.31 -5.89 11.80
C SER A 89 13.37 -5.60 13.30
N SER A 90 13.50 -4.33 13.71
CA SER A 90 13.47 -3.94 15.12
C SER A 90 12.16 -4.33 15.84
N VAL A 91 11.04 -4.41 15.10
CA VAL A 91 9.75 -4.91 15.64
C VAL A 91 9.84 -6.41 15.94
N TYR A 92 10.64 -7.14 15.18
CA TYR A 92 10.87 -8.58 15.29
C TYR A 92 11.85 -8.92 16.43
N GLU A 93 12.90 -8.11 16.61
CA GLU A 93 13.98 -8.36 17.58
C GLU A 93 13.59 -8.11 19.04
N GLN A 94 12.62 -7.23 19.31
CA GLN A 94 12.14 -6.95 20.66
C GLN A 94 11.37 -8.11 21.33
N GLY A 95 11.25 -9.27 20.66
CA GLY A 95 10.47 -10.41 21.10
C GLY A 95 11.23 -11.59 21.72
N SER A 96 12.57 -11.65 21.74
CA SER A 96 13.24 -12.83 22.33
C SER A 96 14.70 -12.64 22.75
N SER A 97 15.00 -13.02 24.00
CA SER A 97 16.34 -13.02 24.61
C SER A 97 17.18 -14.25 24.28
N SER A 98 16.79 -15.10 23.31
CA SER A 98 17.58 -16.29 22.96
C SER A 98 17.35 -16.74 21.51
N PRO A 99 18.41 -17.12 20.78
CA PRO A 99 18.30 -17.76 19.47
C PRO A 99 18.15 -19.27 19.65
N THR A 100 16.93 -19.78 19.59
CA THR A 100 16.69 -21.20 19.32
C THR A 100 16.63 -21.39 17.81
N GLN A 101 17.58 -22.15 17.28
CA GLN A 101 17.53 -22.64 15.90
C GLN A 101 16.32 -23.57 15.76
N GLU A 102 15.39 -23.27 14.85
CA GLU A 102 14.44 -24.26 14.36
C GLU A 102 14.46 -24.34 12.83
N SER A 103 14.91 -25.50 12.37
CA SER A 103 14.70 -26.06 11.05
C SER A 103 13.43 -26.91 11.06
N ASN A 104 12.45 -26.59 10.22
CA ASN A 104 11.39 -27.44 9.63
C ASN A 104 10.01 -26.77 9.61
N GLY A 105 9.84 -25.68 8.84
CA GLY A 105 8.52 -25.23 8.34
C GLY A 105 7.43 -24.86 9.38
N THR A 106 7.67 -25.02 10.68
CA THR A 106 6.86 -24.48 11.75
C THR A 106 7.09 -22.99 11.88
N VAL A 107 6.00 -22.24 12.06
CA VAL A 107 6.04 -20.81 12.40
C VAL A 107 6.86 -20.69 13.68
N SER A 108 7.97 -19.94 13.62
CA SER A 108 8.88 -19.83 14.77
C SER A 108 8.16 -19.12 15.93
N GLU A 109 8.55 -19.40 17.17
CA GLU A 109 8.01 -18.68 18.35
C GLU A 109 8.18 -17.16 18.22
N ARG A 110 9.27 -16.73 17.57
CA ARG A 110 9.53 -15.32 17.23
C ARG A 110 8.49 -14.74 16.29
N ASP A 111 8.13 -15.48 15.25
CA ASP A 111 7.06 -15.10 14.33
C ASP A 111 5.75 -14.93 15.11
N VAL A 112 5.38 -15.89 15.95
CA VAL A 112 4.14 -15.83 16.75
C VAL A 112 4.11 -14.57 17.63
N LEU A 113 5.21 -14.26 18.33
CA LEU A 113 5.31 -13.06 19.17
C LEU A 113 5.22 -11.76 18.36
N PHE A 114 5.88 -11.71 17.21
CA PHE A 114 5.81 -10.59 16.28
C PHE A 114 4.36 -10.36 15.82
N TYR A 115 3.69 -11.41 15.31
CA TYR A 115 2.32 -11.28 14.81
C TYR A 115 1.30 -11.02 15.92
N ASN A 116 1.52 -11.52 17.14
CA ASN A 116 0.69 -11.17 18.29
C ASN A 116 0.86 -9.70 18.70
N ARG A 117 2.09 -9.16 18.61
CA ARG A 117 2.33 -7.74 18.87
C ARG A 117 1.60 -6.88 17.85
N VAL A 118 1.81 -7.14 16.56
CA VAL A 118 1.13 -6.39 15.49
C VAL A 118 -0.39 -6.57 15.62
N GLY A 119 -0.86 -7.80 15.84
CA GLY A 119 -2.29 -8.09 16.04
C GLY A 119 -2.94 -7.30 17.16
N ARG A 120 -2.23 -7.05 18.28
CA ARG A 120 -2.74 -6.18 19.37
C ARG A 120 -2.86 -4.73 18.95
N VAL A 121 -1.95 -4.21 18.13
CA VAL A 121 -2.07 -2.85 17.57
C VAL A 121 -3.27 -2.78 16.64
N LEU A 122 -3.44 -3.81 15.82
CA LEU A 122 -4.54 -3.89 14.87
C LEU A 122 -5.90 -4.15 15.52
N ASP A 123 -5.94 -4.64 16.77
CA ASP A 123 -7.19 -4.71 17.54
C ASP A 123 -7.81 -3.33 17.73
N GLY A 124 -7.02 -2.26 17.72
CA GLY A 124 -7.48 -0.88 17.77
C GLY A 124 -8.22 -0.41 16.51
N LEU A 125 -8.16 -1.19 15.42
CA LEU A 125 -8.99 -0.97 14.24
C LEU A 125 -10.43 -1.42 14.46
N GLN A 126 -10.71 -2.21 15.50
CA GLN A 126 -12.07 -2.69 15.76
C GLN A 126 -12.90 -1.59 16.40
N ARG A 127 -13.57 -0.80 15.56
CA ARG A 127 -14.32 0.37 15.99
C ARG A 127 -15.42 0.73 15.01
N GLU A 128 -16.44 1.35 15.57
CA GLU A 128 -17.47 2.09 14.86
C GLU A 128 -17.01 3.54 14.68
N ALA A 129 -17.19 4.09 13.49
CA ALA A 129 -16.87 5.47 13.17
C ALA A 129 -17.82 6.01 12.10
N ILE A 130 -18.02 7.33 12.13
CA ILE A 130 -18.71 8.05 11.04
C ILE A 130 -17.76 8.08 9.84
N SER A 131 -18.29 7.79 8.66
CA SER A 131 -17.55 7.81 7.40
C SER A 131 -17.05 9.23 7.06
N PRO A 132 -15.94 9.39 6.30
CA PRO A 132 -15.48 10.69 5.82
C PRO A 132 -16.54 11.60 5.18
N SER A 133 -17.52 11.05 4.48
CA SER A 133 -18.64 11.74 3.84
C SER A 133 -19.78 12.08 4.81
N GLU A 134 -19.73 11.54 6.03
CA GLU A 134 -20.80 11.57 7.03
C GLU A 134 -22.13 10.93 6.58
N GLU A 135 -22.12 10.18 5.48
CA GLU A 135 -23.33 9.56 4.93
C GLU A 135 -23.67 8.22 5.58
N HIS A 136 -22.67 7.54 6.17
CA HIS A 136 -22.84 6.22 6.78
C HIS A 136 -21.91 6.00 7.97
N ILE A 137 -22.18 4.93 8.72
CA ILE A 137 -21.40 4.42 9.83
C ILE A 137 -20.60 3.22 9.35
N LEU A 138 -19.30 3.27 9.59
CA LEU A 138 -18.35 2.20 9.31
C LEU A 138 -18.00 1.47 10.61
N ASP A 139 -18.27 0.18 10.69
CA ASP A 139 -17.80 -0.70 11.77
C ASP A 139 -16.82 -1.74 11.23
N TYR A 140 -15.61 -1.73 11.75
CA TYR A 140 -14.58 -2.69 11.38
C TYR A 140 -14.46 -3.75 12.46
N ARG A 141 -14.45 -5.03 12.07
CA ARG A 141 -14.23 -6.14 13.01
C ARG A 141 -13.21 -7.11 12.48
N ILE A 142 -12.39 -7.68 13.37
CA ILE A 142 -11.49 -8.75 12.96
C ILE A 142 -12.33 -10.02 12.71
N HIS A 143 -12.53 -10.36 11.44
CA HIS A 143 -13.19 -11.58 11.02
C HIS A 143 -12.29 -12.80 11.23
N ARG A 144 -11.02 -12.65 10.85
CA ARG A 144 -10.01 -13.69 11.02
C ARG A 144 -8.69 -13.05 11.41
N ARG A 145 -8.21 -13.32 12.63
CA ARG A 145 -6.93 -12.75 13.10
C ARG A 145 -5.71 -13.21 12.32
N GLY A 146 -5.73 -14.45 11.79
CA GLY A 146 -4.70 -15.08 10.94
C GLY A 146 -3.26 -14.56 11.08
N VAL A 147 -2.35 -15.32 11.69
CA VAL A 147 -0.97 -14.91 12.04
C VAL A 147 -0.32 -13.95 11.04
N LYS A 148 -0.18 -14.30 9.75
CA LYS A 148 0.43 -13.44 8.71
C LYS A 148 -0.56 -12.61 7.89
N ARG A 149 -1.85 -12.92 7.99
CA ARG A 149 -2.91 -12.37 7.15
C ARG A 149 -4.19 -12.18 7.97
N PRO A 150 -4.25 -11.16 8.84
CA PRO A 150 -5.50 -10.72 9.42
C PRO A 150 -6.47 -10.29 8.32
N VAL A 151 -7.75 -10.58 8.53
CA VAL A 151 -8.87 -10.20 7.68
C VAL A 151 -9.87 -9.43 8.52
N PHE A 152 -10.21 -8.24 8.05
CA PHE A 152 -11.17 -7.34 8.65
C PHE A 152 -12.44 -7.40 7.84
N GLN A 153 -13.55 -7.54 8.54
CA GLN A 153 -14.87 -7.38 7.97
C GLN A 153 -15.32 -5.94 8.21
N VAL A 154 -15.84 -5.34 7.16
CA VAL A 154 -16.37 -3.98 7.15
C VAL A 154 -17.89 -4.08 7.13
N TYR A 155 -18.54 -3.36 8.04
CA TYR A 155 -19.98 -3.17 8.06
C TYR A 155 -20.26 -1.71 7.75
N VAL A 156 -21.10 -1.48 6.74
CA VAL A 156 -21.64 -0.16 6.39
C VAL A 156 -23.11 -0.15 6.78
N ASP A 157 -23.53 0.82 7.60
CA ASP A 157 -24.93 0.90 7.99
C ASP A 157 -25.85 1.19 6.80
N GLY A 158 -27.06 0.63 6.83
CA GLY A 158 -28.00 0.75 5.70
C GLY A 158 -27.71 -0.17 4.51
N GLU A 159 -26.53 -0.78 4.40
CA GLU A 159 -26.22 -1.77 3.37
C GLU A 159 -26.58 -3.19 3.83
N GLY A 160 -27.72 -3.68 3.35
CA GLY A 160 -28.20 -5.02 3.64
C GLY A 160 -27.71 -6.05 2.62
N GLY A 161 -26.46 -6.51 2.67
CA GLY A 161 -26.15 -7.78 2.00
C GLY A 161 -24.71 -8.22 1.80
N ASP A 162 -23.79 -7.33 1.45
CA ASP A 162 -22.45 -7.77 1.03
C ASP A 162 -21.40 -7.37 2.08
N GLU A 163 -20.96 -8.37 2.84
CA GLU A 163 -19.91 -8.24 3.84
C GLU A 163 -18.57 -8.00 3.15
N GLN A 164 -18.06 -6.77 3.15
CA GLN A 164 -16.76 -6.51 2.55
C GLN A 164 -15.63 -6.97 3.48
N LEU A 165 -14.61 -7.61 2.91
CA LEU A 165 -13.45 -8.19 3.58
C LEU A 165 -12.16 -7.54 3.10
N ILE A 166 -11.50 -6.79 3.98
CA ILE A 166 -10.17 -6.25 3.75
C ILE A 166 -9.14 -7.20 4.35
N ALA A 167 -8.31 -7.79 3.50
CA ALA A 167 -7.20 -8.63 3.93
C ALA A 167 -5.93 -7.80 4.04
N MET A 168 -5.18 -7.95 5.15
CA MET A 168 -3.88 -7.31 5.30
C MET A 168 -2.79 -8.36 5.46
N ASN A 169 -1.76 -8.32 4.62
CA ASN A 169 -0.60 -9.19 4.70
C ASN A 169 0.48 -8.50 5.54
N LEU A 170 0.86 -9.15 6.64
CA LEU A 170 1.89 -8.68 7.54
C LEU A 170 3.18 -9.45 7.25
N SER A 171 4.28 -8.73 6.99
CA SER A 171 5.57 -9.39 6.78
C SER A 171 6.75 -8.49 7.16
N ARG A 172 7.83 -9.13 7.65
CA ARG A 172 9.19 -8.55 7.71
C ARG A 172 9.86 -8.51 6.33
N GLN A 173 9.29 -9.15 5.33
CA GLN A 173 9.77 -9.10 3.95
C GLN A 173 8.58 -9.46 3.07
N PRO A 174 7.68 -8.51 2.80
CA PRO A 174 6.52 -8.78 1.97
C PRO A 174 7.01 -9.27 0.61
N SER A 175 6.17 -10.05 -0.07
CA SER A 175 6.60 -10.73 -1.28
C SER A 175 7.17 -9.77 -2.31
N ASP A 176 6.67 -8.53 -2.37
CA ASP A 176 7.09 -7.47 -3.29
C ASP A 176 8.49 -6.91 -3.01
N LEU A 177 8.99 -7.02 -1.77
CA LEU A 177 10.36 -6.64 -1.42
C LEU A 177 11.31 -7.84 -1.35
N LYS A 178 10.79 -9.08 -1.40
CA LYS A 178 11.60 -10.31 -1.31
C LYS A 178 12.61 -10.48 -2.45
N SER A 179 12.36 -9.84 -3.58
CA SER A 179 13.28 -9.85 -4.72
C SER A 179 14.47 -8.92 -4.54
N LEU A 180 14.42 -7.98 -3.59
CA LEU A 180 15.49 -7.04 -3.30
C LEU A 180 16.40 -7.59 -2.20
N GLU A 181 17.67 -7.17 -2.18
CA GLU A 181 18.61 -7.62 -1.14
C GLU A 181 18.11 -7.25 0.27
N ASP A 182 18.22 -8.21 1.20
CA ASP A 182 17.76 -8.07 2.59
C ASP A 182 18.31 -6.82 3.29
N VAL A 183 19.51 -6.37 2.91
CA VAL A 183 20.19 -5.21 3.51
C VAL A 183 19.39 -3.92 3.35
N HIS A 184 18.60 -3.79 2.28
CA HIS A 184 17.82 -2.58 2.03
C HIS A 184 16.47 -2.56 2.74
N TYR A 185 16.05 -3.67 3.32
CA TYR A 185 14.69 -3.81 3.83
C TYR A 185 14.36 -2.80 4.93
N ASP A 186 15.20 -2.74 5.97
CA ASP A 186 14.99 -1.80 7.07
C ASP A 186 15.20 -0.35 6.60
N GLU A 187 16.12 -0.12 5.66
CA GLU A 187 16.32 1.19 5.03
C GLU A 187 15.05 1.66 4.30
N PHE A 188 14.30 0.77 3.64
CA PHE A 188 13.01 1.14 3.02
C PHE A 188 11.99 1.55 4.07
N VAL A 189 11.89 0.80 5.17
CA VAL A 189 10.92 1.09 6.24
C VAL A 189 11.25 2.42 6.92
N GLU A 190 12.53 2.67 7.17
CA GLU A 190 13.03 3.91 7.78
C GLU A 190 12.85 5.13 6.87
N ARG A 191 13.15 4.99 5.57
CA ARG A 191 12.97 6.05 4.57
C ARG A 191 11.53 6.28 4.14
N GLY A 192 10.60 5.43 4.59
CA GLY A 192 9.17 5.58 4.31
C GLY A 192 8.65 6.98 4.63
N GLU A 193 7.87 7.54 3.70
CA GLU A 193 7.30 8.87 3.82
C GLU A 193 5.83 8.80 4.23
N THR A 194 5.36 9.78 5.00
CA THR A 194 3.92 9.90 5.26
C THR A 194 3.30 10.79 4.18
N LEU A 195 2.44 10.19 3.36
CA LEU A 195 1.60 10.94 2.45
C LEU A 195 0.34 11.40 3.17
N ALA A 196 -0.03 12.65 2.94
CA ALA A 196 -1.36 13.17 3.22
C ALA A 196 -2.05 13.41 1.88
N ILE A 197 -3.09 12.63 1.58
CA ILE A 197 -3.81 12.67 0.31
C ILE A 197 -5.22 13.20 0.57
N PRO A 198 -5.62 14.33 -0.05
CA PRO A 198 -6.96 14.87 0.14
C PRO A 198 -8.00 13.91 -0.42
N TYR A 199 -8.91 13.45 0.44
CA TYR A 199 -10.01 12.57 0.03
C TYR A 199 -11.28 13.38 -0.20
N ASN A 200 -11.60 14.28 0.74
CA ASN A 200 -12.63 15.29 0.65
C ASN A 200 -12.21 16.52 1.51
N PRO A 201 -13.00 17.61 1.59
CA PRO A 201 -12.62 18.81 2.33
C PRO A 201 -12.29 18.62 3.83
N ASP A 202 -12.86 17.58 4.45
CA ASP A 202 -12.80 17.34 5.89
C ASP A 202 -11.90 16.15 6.26
N PHE A 203 -11.40 15.40 5.27
CA PHE A 203 -10.65 14.17 5.46
C PHE A 203 -9.47 14.01 4.49
N ASN A 204 -8.31 13.67 5.08
CA ASN A 204 -7.13 13.22 4.34
C ASN A 204 -6.86 11.75 4.65
N ILE A 205 -6.51 10.96 3.62
CA ILE A 205 -5.85 9.68 3.83
C ILE A 205 -4.42 9.97 4.26
N ASN A 206 -4.07 9.60 5.49
CA ASN A 206 -2.69 9.61 5.95
C ASN A 206 -2.14 8.19 5.92
N ALA A 207 -1.04 7.98 5.22
CA ALA A 207 -0.43 6.67 5.08
C ALA A 207 1.08 6.78 4.99
N ARG A 208 1.79 5.91 5.72
CA ARG A 208 3.25 5.80 5.59
C ARG A 208 3.57 4.80 4.50
N VAL A 209 4.19 5.23 3.42
CA VAL A 209 4.40 4.44 2.20
C VAL A 209 5.88 4.37 1.84
N ILE A 210 6.24 3.34 1.09
CA ILE A 210 7.54 3.25 0.43
C ILE A 210 7.73 4.40 -0.57
N SER A 211 8.98 4.86 -0.75
CA SER A 211 9.29 5.92 -1.71
C SER A 211 8.95 5.48 -3.15
N PRO A 212 8.62 6.42 -4.05
CA PRO A 212 8.27 6.10 -5.44
C PRO A 212 9.38 5.35 -6.17
N THR A 213 10.65 5.77 -5.98
CA THR A 213 11.81 5.12 -6.58
C THR A 213 11.99 3.69 -6.08
N ASP A 214 11.92 3.47 -4.77
CA ASP A 214 12.05 2.13 -4.19
C ASP A 214 10.86 1.24 -4.62
N LEU A 215 9.65 1.80 -4.76
CA LEU A 215 8.46 1.10 -5.25
C LEU A 215 8.57 0.68 -6.72
N LEU A 216 9.04 1.59 -7.59
CA LEU A 216 9.33 1.29 -8.99
C LEU A 216 10.40 0.19 -9.09
N ALA A 217 11.45 0.24 -8.27
CA ALA A 217 12.47 -0.80 -8.22
C ALA A 217 11.87 -2.15 -7.82
N ALA A 218 11.11 -2.20 -6.72
CA ALA A 218 10.45 -3.44 -6.25
C ALA A 218 9.53 -4.07 -7.31
N LYS A 219 8.74 -3.23 -8.01
CA LYS A 219 7.87 -3.66 -9.11
C LYS A 219 8.66 -4.13 -10.33
N THR A 220 9.74 -3.43 -10.67
CA THR A 220 10.65 -3.77 -11.77
C THR A 220 11.36 -5.10 -11.52
N ALA A 221 11.76 -5.40 -10.29
CA ALA A 221 12.41 -6.66 -9.94
C ALA A 221 11.55 -7.87 -10.34
N LYS A 222 10.23 -7.79 -10.16
CA LYS A 222 9.28 -8.86 -10.50
C LYS A 222 8.76 -8.81 -11.93
N PHE A 223 8.51 -7.62 -12.44
CA PHE A 223 8.05 -7.37 -13.81
C PHE A 223 6.88 -8.26 -14.27
N ARG A 224 5.85 -8.46 -13.43
CA ARG A 224 4.66 -9.25 -13.82
C ARG A 224 3.78 -8.42 -14.75
N ALA A 225 2.98 -9.07 -15.60
CA ALA A 225 2.06 -8.36 -16.50
C ALA A 225 1.14 -7.36 -15.77
N LYS A 226 0.68 -7.71 -14.55
CA LYS A 226 -0.13 -6.81 -13.71
C LYS A 226 0.64 -5.62 -13.14
N ASP A 227 1.97 -5.72 -13.03
CA ASP A 227 2.82 -4.64 -12.54
C ASP A 227 3.14 -3.64 -13.67
N THR A 228 2.91 -3.97 -14.95
CA THR A 228 3.16 -3.06 -16.07
C THR A 228 2.33 -1.78 -15.95
N MET A 229 1.01 -1.89 -15.71
CA MET A 229 0.14 -0.72 -15.48
C MET A 229 0.58 0.09 -14.27
N ASP A 230 0.93 -0.58 -13.17
CA ASP A 230 1.42 0.05 -11.94
C ASP A 230 2.71 0.87 -12.23
N LEU A 231 3.64 0.30 -13.00
CA LEU A 231 4.90 0.95 -13.39
C LEU A 231 4.69 2.16 -14.30
N HIS A 232 3.85 2.04 -15.33
CA HIS A 232 3.53 3.14 -16.24
C HIS A 232 2.87 4.29 -15.51
N SER A 233 1.76 3.98 -14.81
CA SER A 233 0.93 5.02 -14.18
C SER A 233 1.76 5.81 -13.17
N LEU A 234 2.57 5.12 -12.35
CA LEU A 234 3.42 5.79 -11.39
C LEU A 234 4.51 6.64 -12.06
N ALA A 235 5.21 6.10 -13.07
CA ALA A 235 6.27 6.83 -13.76
C ALA A 235 5.75 8.06 -14.52
N ASP A 236 4.59 7.95 -15.18
CA ASP A 236 4.00 9.05 -15.93
C ASP A 236 3.44 10.13 -15.01
N LEU A 237 2.79 9.75 -13.91
CA LEU A 237 2.33 10.70 -12.91
C LEU A 237 3.50 11.40 -12.21
N MET A 238 4.60 10.70 -11.95
CA MET A 238 5.83 11.34 -11.45
C MET A 238 6.30 12.44 -12.41
N ARG A 239 6.42 12.14 -13.71
CA ARG A 239 6.81 13.13 -14.72
C ARG A 239 5.83 14.29 -14.83
N ALA A 240 4.54 14.01 -14.84
CA ALA A 240 3.50 15.02 -14.92
C ALA A 240 3.52 15.95 -13.70
N ASN A 241 3.95 15.44 -12.55
CA ASN A 241 4.17 16.22 -11.32
C ASN A 241 5.55 16.92 -11.26
N GLY A 242 6.34 16.86 -12.34
CA GLY A 242 7.67 17.47 -12.42
C GLY A 242 8.78 16.68 -11.71
N GLU A 243 8.53 15.42 -11.36
CA GLU A 243 9.51 14.52 -10.74
C GLU A 243 10.26 13.71 -11.80
N GLU A 244 11.57 13.54 -11.64
CA GLU A 244 12.35 12.63 -12.48
C GLU A 244 12.36 11.21 -11.90
N VAL A 245 12.22 10.21 -12.76
CA VAL A 245 12.39 8.81 -12.37
C VAL A 245 13.89 8.55 -12.14
N ASP A 246 14.28 8.31 -10.89
CA ASP A 246 15.67 8.04 -10.50
C ASP A 246 16.13 6.63 -10.90
N VAL A 247 16.48 6.48 -12.18
CA VAL A 247 16.96 5.23 -12.77
C VAL A 247 18.23 4.72 -12.08
N GLU A 248 19.11 5.62 -11.62
CA GLU A 248 20.35 5.23 -10.96
C GLU A 248 20.10 4.75 -9.52
N GLY A 249 19.17 5.37 -8.81
CA GLY A 249 18.61 4.85 -7.56
C GLY A 249 18.03 3.45 -7.74
N MET A 250 17.18 3.26 -8.76
CA MET A 250 16.63 1.93 -9.07
C MET A 250 17.72 0.91 -9.38
N ARG A 251 18.74 1.27 -10.16
CA ARG A 251 19.88 0.39 -10.48
C ARG A 251 20.62 -0.07 -9.23
N ARG A 252 20.85 0.83 -8.27
CA ARG A 252 21.52 0.51 -7.00
C ARG A 252 20.71 -0.47 -6.15
N ILE A 253 19.39 -0.31 -6.12
CA ILE A 253 18.47 -1.16 -5.34
C ILE A 253 18.30 -2.55 -5.98
N LEU A 254 18.20 -2.58 -7.31
CA LEU A 254 18.01 -3.79 -8.08
C LEU A 254 19.27 -4.64 -8.13
N GLY A 255 20.45 -4.03 -8.22
CA GLY A 255 21.67 -4.80 -8.42
C GLY A 255 21.78 -5.43 -9.82
N PRO A 256 22.91 -6.09 -10.13
CA PRO A 256 23.23 -6.56 -11.47
C PRO A 256 22.32 -7.69 -11.99
N GLU A 257 21.73 -8.48 -11.10
CA GLU A 257 20.89 -9.62 -11.47
C GLU A 257 19.55 -9.23 -12.11
N TYR A 258 19.06 -8.00 -11.85
CA TYR A 258 17.82 -7.48 -12.44
C TYR A 258 18.06 -6.43 -13.53
N GLU A 259 19.30 -6.30 -14.02
CA GLU A 259 19.66 -5.33 -15.07
C GLU A 259 18.75 -5.47 -16.31
N HIS A 260 18.42 -6.70 -16.72
CA HIS A 260 17.51 -6.91 -17.84
C HIS A 260 16.13 -6.29 -17.57
N ASN A 261 15.57 -6.45 -16.38
CA ASN A 261 14.26 -5.90 -16.04
C ASN A 261 14.30 -4.37 -16.00
N LEU A 262 15.39 -3.78 -15.50
CA LEU A 262 15.60 -2.34 -15.56
C LEU A 262 15.63 -1.83 -17.01
N GLN A 263 16.36 -2.50 -17.91
CA GLN A 263 16.38 -2.12 -19.33
C GLN A 263 15.00 -2.24 -19.99
N ARG A 264 14.20 -3.24 -19.60
CA ARG A 264 12.80 -3.36 -20.07
C ARG A 264 11.96 -2.19 -19.59
N PHE A 265 12.05 -1.83 -18.31
CA PHE A 265 11.35 -0.68 -17.75
C PHE A 265 11.72 0.61 -18.50
N ILE A 266 13.02 0.87 -18.70
CA ILE A 266 13.50 2.04 -19.46
C ILE A 266 12.97 2.04 -20.90
N SER A 267 12.98 0.89 -21.57
CA SER A 267 12.50 0.77 -22.95
C SER A 267 11.02 1.09 -23.06
N ILE A 268 10.22 0.58 -22.12
CA ILE A 268 8.80 0.87 -22.03
C ILE A 268 8.58 2.37 -21.83
N MET A 269 9.29 2.96 -20.87
CA MET A 269 9.22 4.38 -20.58
C MET A 269 9.59 5.29 -21.75
N ASN A 270 10.47 4.84 -22.67
CA ASN A 270 10.95 5.63 -23.81
C ASN A 270 10.11 5.44 -25.08
N ALA A 271 9.43 4.30 -25.23
CA ALA A 271 8.64 3.98 -26.42
C ALA A 271 7.39 4.87 -26.57
N GLU A 272 6.95 5.52 -25.50
CA GLU A 272 5.75 6.36 -25.47
C GLU A 272 6.03 7.86 -25.73
N HIS A 273 7.30 8.24 -25.86
CA HIS A 273 7.73 9.61 -26.19
C HIS A 273 8.16 9.78 -27.66
N GLN A 274 7.86 8.81 -28.52
CA GLN A 274 8.07 8.86 -29.98
C GLN A 274 6.73 8.94 -30.72
#